data_AF-A0A7U2MLZ2-F1
#
_entry.id   AF-A0A7U2MLZ2-F1
#
_cell.length_a   1.000
_cell.length_b   1.000
_cell.length_c   1.000
_cell.angle_alpha   90.00
_cell.angle_beta   90.00
_cell.angle_gamma   90.00
#
_symmetry.space_group_name_H-M   'P 1'
#
loop_
_entity.id
_entity.type
_entity.pdbx_description
1 polymer ?
#
loop_
_entity_poly.entity_id
_entity_poly.type
_entity_poly.pdbx_seq_one_letter_code
_entity_poly.pdbx_strand_id
1 'polypeptide(L)'
;MDVGTSHKSKPRATASCHPCRTRKVKAIAQAEMITELRGKVNQIREQVGQRLAGRPSFDDLEEEEEAAAMEIVYSALRLGSEDLVWHIVGRIRNGEDVRDLAKDVARDIGIEDDFSV
;
A
#
# COMPACT_ATOMS: atom_id res chain seq x y z
N MET A 1 -72.68 41.46 -32.22
CA MET A 1 -71.44 42.23 -32.07
C MET A 1 -70.62 41.48 -31.04
N ASP A 2 -69.84 40.49 -31.46
CA ASP A 2 -69.01 39.67 -30.57
C ASP A 2 -67.53 39.97 -30.85
N VAL A 3 -66.89 40.64 -29.90
CA VAL A 3 -65.48 41.01 -29.94
C VAL A 3 -64.66 39.77 -29.59
N GLY A 4 -63.99 39.20 -30.60
CA GLY A 4 -63.03 38.13 -30.41
C GLY A 4 -61.80 38.61 -29.62
N THR A 5 -61.63 38.10 -28.41
CA THR A 5 -60.42 38.32 -27.61
C THR A 5 -59.24 37.55 -28.22
N SER A 6 -58.36 38.30 -28.87
CA SER A 6 -57.10 37.81 -29.43
C SER A 6 -56.11 37.46 -28.32
N HIS A 7 -56.00 36.17 -27.99
CA HIS A 7 -54.96 35.65 -27.11
C HIS A 7 -53.63 35.61 -27.88
N LYS A 8 -52.83 36.67 -27.77
CA LYS A 8 -51.43 36.66 -28.25
C LYS A 8 -50.60 35.69 -27.40
N SER A 9 -50.22 34.57 -27.99
CA SER A 9 -49.27 33.61 -27.40
C SER A 9 -47.93 34.29 -27.13
N LYS A 10 -47.42 34.19 -25.90
CA LYS A 10 -46.07 34.65 -25.56
C LYS A 10 -45.03 33.87 -26.39
N PRO A 11 -44.00 34.53 -26.93
CA PRO A 11 -42.97 33.83 -27.71
C PRO A 11 -42.23 32.84 -26.83
N ARG A 12 -42.17 31.59 -27.29
CA ARG A 12 -41.33 30.54 -26.69
C ARG A 12 -39.88 30.85 -27.04
N ALA A 13 -39.07 31.22 -26.04
CA ALA A 13 -37.64 31.45 -26.25
C ALA A 13 -36.95 30.12 -26.58
N THR A 14 -36.74 29.84 -27.87
CA THR A 14 -36.12 28.59 -28.35
C THR A 14 -34.59 28.67 -28.42
N ALA A 15 -33.98 29.82 -28.14
CA ALA A 15 -32.53 30.00 -28.18
C ALA A 15 -32.03 30.80 -26.97
N SER A 16 -31.09 30.21 -26.22
CA SER A 16 -30.35 30.93 -25.17
C SER A 16 -29.45 32.02 -25.78
N CYS A 17 -29.32 33.13 -25.07
CA CYS A 17 -28.50 34.27 -25.47
C CYS A 17 -27.03 33.89 -25.67
N HIS A 18 -26.27 34.61 -26.52
CA HIS A 18 -24.85 34.29 -26.75
C HIS A 18 -24.02 34.27 -25.45
N PRO A 19 -24.12 35.25 -24.53
CA PRO A 19 -23.43 35.17 -23.22
C PRO A 19 -23.81 33.94 -22.39
N CYS A 20 -25.09 33.54 -22.45
CA CYS A 20 -25.63 32.39 -21.74
C CYS A 20 -24.99 31.08 -22.26
N ARG A 21 -24.82 30.95 -23.58
CA ARG A 21 -24.15 29.82 -24.22
C ARG A 21 -22.68 29.75 -23.81
N THR A 22 -21.97 30.88 -23.83
CA THR A 22 -20.57 30.94 -23.42
C THR A 22 -20.39 30.54 -21.95
N ARG A 23 -21.27 30.99 -21.04
CA ARG A 23 -21.25 30.55 -19.63
C ARG A 23 -21.49 29.04 -19.49
N LYS A 24 -22.45 28.48 -20.25
CA LYS A 24 -22.73 27.04 -20.25
C LYS A 24 -21.51 26.22 -20.69
N VAL A 25 -20.83 26.64 -21.75
CA VAL A 25 -19.61 25.97 -22.24
C VAL A 25 -18.51 25.99 -21.19
N LYS A 26 -18.26 27.14 -20.55
CA LYS A 26 -17.28 27.24 -19.45
C LYS A 26 -17.63 26.35 -18.27
N ALA A 27 -18.91 26.27 -17.89
CA ALA A 27 -19.35 25.42 -16.79
C ALA A 27 -19.16 23.92 -17.09
N ILE A 28 -19.35 23.50 -18.34
CA ILE A 28 -19.09 22.12 -18.77
C ILE A 28 -17.59 21.82 -18.69
N ALA A 29 -16.74 22.68 -19.26
CA ALA A 29 -15.29 22.52 -19.19
C ALA A 29 -14.77 22.48 -17.74
N GLN A 30 -15.35 23.30 -16.86
CA GLN A 30 -15.02 23.28 -15.44
C GLN A 30 -15.47 21.96 -14.77
N ALA A 31 -16.65 21.45 -15.11
CA ALA A 31 -17.14 20.17 -14.57
C ALA A 31 -16.25 19.00 -14.98
N GLU A 32 -15.80 18.96 -16.23
CA GLU A 32 -14.87 17.95 -16.74
C GLU A 32 -13.54 17.98 -15.96
N MET A 33 -12.98 19.17 -15.76
CA MET A 33 -11.77 19.35 -14.94
C MET A 33 -11.96 18.88 -13.49
N ILE A 34 -13.11 19.17 -12.88
CA ILE A 34 -13.42 18.70 -11.51
C ILE A 34 -13.49 17.18 -11.47
N THR A 35 -14.10 16.54 -12.47
CA THR A 35 -14.16 15.08 -12.52
C THR A 35 -12.78 14.45 -12.69
N GLU A 36 -11.92 15.04 -13.52
CA GLU A 36 -10.54 14.59 -13.69
C GLU A 36 -9.74 14.71 -12.39
N LEU A 37 -9.83 15.85 -11.71
CA LEU A 37 -9.16 16.08 -10.43
C LEU A 37 -9.64 15.11 -9.35
N ARG A 38 -10.94 14.82 -9.29
CA ARG A 38 -11.48 13.81 -8.36
C ARG A 38 -10.93 12.42 -8.66
N GLY A 39 -10.81 12.05 -9.93
CA GLY A 39 -10.16 10.80 -10.35
C GLY A 39 -8.71 10.72 -9.86
N LYS A 40 -7.93 11.78 -10.07
CA LYS A 40 -6.53 11.86 -9.61
C LYS A 40 -6.42 11.77 -8.08
N VAL A 41 -7.29 12.45 -7.33
CA VAL A 41 -7.30 12.35 -5.85
C VAL A 41 -7.59 10.93 -5.38
N ASN A 42 -8.54 10.25 -6.00
CA ASN A 42 -8.85 8.86 -5.64
C ASN A 42 -7.68 7.93 -5.94
N GLN A 43 -7.04 8.10 -7.10
CA GLN A 43 -5.83 7.34 -7.45
C GLN A 43 -4.68 7.59 -6.47
N ILE A 44 -4.44 8.84 -6.06
CA ILE A 44 -3.42 9.17 -5.07
C ILE A 44 -3.74 8.52 -3.72
N ARG A 45 -5.00 8.58 -3.27
CA ARG A 45 -5.44 7.94 -2.02
C ARG A 45 -5.21 6.44 -2.04
N GLU A 46 -5.49 5.79 -3.17
CA GLU A 46 -5.25 4.36 -3.36
C GLU A 46 -3.75 4.03 -3.32
N GLN A 47 -2.91 4.79 -4.03
CA GLN A 47 -1.45 4.61 -4.01
C GLN A 47 -0.87 4.79 -2.60
N VAL A 48 -1.36 5.79 -1.84
CA VAL A 48 -0.94 6.00 -0.45
C VAL A 48 -1.43 4.87 0.44
N GLY A 49 -2.68 4.42 0.28
CA GLY A 49 -3.23 3.28 1.01
C GLY A 49 -2.43 1.99 0.76
N GLN A 50 -2.11 1.69 -0.49
CA GLN A 50 -1.28 0.53 -0.85
C GLN A 50 0.13 0.62 -0.26
N ARG A 51 0.76 1.81 -0.27
CA ARG A 51 2.09 2.01 0.32
C ARG A 51 2.09 1.90 1.84
N LEU A 52 0.98 2.26 2.51
CA LEU A 52 0.84 2.11 3.95
C LEU A 52 0.48 0.67 4.35
N ALA A 53 -0.30 -0.03 3.53
CA ALA A 53 -0.67 -1.43 3.77
C ALA A 53 0.46 -2.42 3.42
N GLY A 54 1.32 -2.09 2.46
CA GLY A 54 2.46 -2.91 2.05
C GLY A 54 3.77 -2.59 2.77
N ARG A 55 3.74 -1.69 3.77
CA ARG A 55 4.91 -1.43 4.62
C ARG A 55 4.77 -2.34 5.84
N PRO A 56 5.61 -3.39 5.99
CA PRO A 56 5.65 -4.13 7.24
C PRO A 56 5.94 -3.13 8.36
N SER A 57 5.21 -3.24 9.46
CA SER A 57 5.51 -2.45 10.63
C SER A 57 6.93 -2.80 11.10
N PHE A 58 7.57 -1.87 11.82
CA PHE A 58 8.90 -2.13 12.36
C PHE A 58 8.88 -3.36 13.28
N ASP A 59 7.78 -3.56 14.02
CA ASP A 59 7.54 -4.76 14.83
C ASP A 59 7.43 -6.04 13.98
N ASP A 60 6.75 -6.00 12.81
CA ASP A 60 6.63 -7.19 11.93
C ASP A 60 7.99 -7.67 11.39
N LEU A 61 8.93 -6.73 11.15
CA LEU A 61 10.27 -7.07 10.68
C LEU A 61 11.16 -7.65 11.79
N GLU A 62 11.02 -7.16 13.02
CA GLU A 62 11.74 -7.72 14.16
C GLU A 62 11.25 -9.14 14.48
N GLU A 63 9.94 -9.38 14.40
CA GLU A 63 9.36 -10.72 14.60
C GLU A 63 9.79 -11.70 13.50
N GLU A 64 9.87 -11.25 12.25
CA GLU A 64 10.38 -12.05 11.13
C GLU A 64 11.87 -12.39 11.29
N GLU A 65 12.69 -11.44 11.72
CA GLU A 65 14.12 -11.66 12.00
C GLU A 65 14.33 -12.64 13.17
N GLU A 66 13.54 -12.50 14.23
CA GLU A 66 13.57 -13.43 15.37
C GLU A 66 13.11 -14.84 14.95
N ALA A 67 12.07 -14.94 14.12
CA ALA A 67 11.60 -16.21 13.59
C ALA A 67 12.66 -16.90 12.72
N ALA A 68 13.35 -16.15 11.86
CA ALA A 68 14.45 -16.66 11.04
C ALA A 68 15.64 -17.11 11.91
N ALA A 69 16.01 -16.34 12.93
CA ALA A 69 17.05 -16.73 13.88
C ALA A 69 16.69 -18.03 14.62
N MET A 70 15.44 -18.14 15.07
CA MET A 70 14.92 -19.36 15.70
C MET A 70 14.95 -20.56 14.75
N GLU A 71 14.62 -20.37 13.47
CA GLU A 71 14.67 -21.43 12.47
C GLU A 71 16.10 -21.95 12.23
N ILE A 72 17.09 -21.05 12.17
CA ILE A 72 18.51 -21.40 12.04
C ILE A 72 18.96 -22.24 13.25
N VAL A 73 18.67 -21.76 14.46
CA VAL A 73 19.04 -22.46 15.70
C VAL A 73 18.34 -23.81 15.78
N TYR A 74 17.04 -23.88 15.46
CA TYR A 74 16.29 -25.12 15.45
C TYR A 74 16.85 -26.12 14.44
N SER A 75 17.22 -25.65 13.24
CA SER A 75 17.81 -26.49 12.21
C SER A 75 19.16 -27.08 12.67
N ALA A 76 20.01 -26.27 13.30
CA ALA A 76 21.27 -26.73 13.86
C ALA A 76 21.06 -27.72 15.03
N LEU A 77 20.06 -27.49 15.88
CA LEU A 77 19.72 -28.44 16.96
C LEU A 77 19.18 -29.77 16.43
N ARG A 78 18.46 -29.73 15.31
CA ARG A 78 17.80 -30.90 14.72
C ARG A 78 18.76 -31.74 13.87
N LEU A 79 19.65 -31.10 13.12
CA LEU A 79 20.47 -31.73 12.08
C LEU A 79 21.97 -31.66 12.36
N GLY A 80 22.40 -30.86 13.35
CA GLY A 80 23.80 -30.68 13.69
C GLY A 80 24.44 -31.90 14.36
N SER A 81 25.76 -31.86 14.47
CA SER A 81 26.52 -32.84 15.26
C SER A 81 26.23 -32.70 16.75
N GLU A 82 26.41 -33.79 17.51
CA GLU A 82 26.20 -33.78 18.96
C GLU A 82 27.02 -32.68 19.66
N ASP A 83 28.29 -32.49 19.26
CA ASP A 83 29.15 -31.44 19.80
C ASP A 83 28.61 -30.03 19.53
N LEU A 84 28.09 -29.79 18.32
CA LEU A 84 27.47 -28.51 17.97
C LEU A 84 26.20 -28.26 18.80
N VAL A 85 25.37 -29.29 18.97
CA VAL A 85 24.16 -29.22 19.80
C VAL A 85 24.51 -28.87 21.25
N TRP A 86 25.51 -29.55 21.83
CA TRP A 86 25.97 -29.25 23.20
C TRP A 86 26.46 -27.82 23.35
N HIS A 87 27.21 -27.33 22.35
CA HIS A 87 27.70 -25.95 22.32
C HIS A 87 26.54 -24.95 22.29
N ILE A 88 25.58 -25.13 21.38
CA ILE A 88 24.40 -24.25 21.23
C ILE A 88 23.55 -24.25 22.50
N VAL A 89 23.22 -25.43 23.05
CA VAL A 89 22.42 -25.53 24.28
C VAL A 89 23.14 -24.90 25.47
N GLY A 90 24.46 -25.02 25.54
CA GLY A 90 25.28 -24.34 26.55
C GLY A 90 25.12 -22.82 26.49
N ARG A 91 25.22 -22.23 25.30
CA ARG A 91 25.03 -20.79 25.05
C ARG A 91 23.63 -20.31 25.42
N ILE A 92 22.59 -21.05 25.01
CA ILE A 92 21.18 -20.75 25.37
C ILE A 92 21.00 -20.75 26.89
N ARG A 93 21.55 -21.75 27.60
CA ARG A 93 21.46 -21.83 29.06
C ARG A 93 22.19 -20.71 29.78
N ASN A 94 23.23 -20.15 29.16
CA ASN A 94 23.93 -18.96 29.66
C ASN A 94 23.17 -17.66 29.41
N GLY A 95 22.02 -17.71 28.73
CA GLY A 95 21.17 -16.55 28.47
C GLY A 95 21.64 -15.68 27.31
N GLU A 96 22.41 -16.24 26.38
CA GLU A 96 22.82 -15.53 25.18
C GLU A 96 21.63 -15.24 24.25
N ASP A 97 21.67 -14.10 23.54
CA ASP A 97 20.62 -13.70 22.60
C ASP A 97 20.55 -14.66 21.41
N VAL A 98 19.33 -15.03 21.03
CA VAL A 98 19.08 -16.02 19.97
C VAL A 98 19.52 -15.50 18.60
N ARG A 99 19.42 -14.19 18.33
CA ARG A 99 19.85 -13.62 17.05
C ARG A 99 21.36 -13.63 16.91
N ASP A 100 22.09 -13.30 17.98
CA ASP A 100 23.55 -13.36 17.99
C ASP A 100 24.05 -14.80 17.89
N LEU A 101 23.41 -15.72 18.63
CA LEU A 101 23.65 -17.15 18.52
C LEU A 101 23.41 -17.66 17.08
N ALA A 102 22.29 -17.28 16.46
CA ALA A 102 21.95 -17.69 15.10
C ALA A 102 22.97 -17.19 14.06
N LYS A 103 23.51 -15.98 14.20
CA LYS A 103 24.55 -15.44 13.30
C LYS A 103 25.84 -16.25 13.34
N ASP A 104 26.23 -16.70 14.53
CA ASP A 104 27.42 -17.54 14.68
C ASP A 104 27.16 -18.96 14.17
N VAL A 105 25.99 -19.52 14.50
CA VAL A 105 25.58 -20.84 14.03
C VAL A 105 25.50 -20.87 12.50
N ALA A 106 24.88 -19.87 11.87
CA ALA A 106 24.79 -19.75 10.40
C ALA A 106 26.17 -19.73 9.73
N ARG A 107 27.14 -19.05 10.37
CA ARG A 107 28.54 -19.00 9.92
C ARG A 107 29.22 -20.36 10.05
N ASP A 108 28.99 -21.08 11.15
CA ASP A 108 29.60 -22.37 11.42
C ASP A 108 29.03 -23.51 10.55
N ILE A 109 27.75 -23.42 10.18
CA ILE A 109 27.08 -24.40 9.29
C ILE A 109 27.20 -24.06 7.80
N GLY A 110 27.83 -22.93 7.45
CA GLY A 110 28.07 -22.54 6.06
C GLY A 110 26.82 -22.14 5.28
N ILE A 111 25.82 -21.51 5.93
CA ILE A 111 24.77 -20.78 5.21
C ILE A 111 25.36 -19.42 4.84
N GLU A 112 26.30 -19.41 3.90
CA GLU A 112 26.62 -18.21 3.14
C GLU A 112 25.60 -18.13 2.01
N ASP A 113 24.78 -17.08 2.00
CA ASP A 113 23.77 -16.81 0.98
C ASP A 113 24.32 -17.02 -0.45
N ASP A 114 23.87 -18.07 -1.12
CA ASP A 114 24.00 -18.23 -2.58
C ASP A 114 22.96 -17.36 -3.31
N PHE A 115 22.82 -16.11 -2.85
CA PHE A 115 22.07 -15.05 -3.52
C PHE A 115 23.05 -14.06 -4.14
N SER A 116 23.84 -14.54 -5.11
CA SER A 116 24.49 -13.67 -6.09
C SER A 116 23.68 -13.68 -7.40
N VAL A 117 23.16 -12.48 -7.71
CA VAL A 117 22.51 -11.94 -8.93
C VAL A 117 22.66 -12.76 -10.21
#